data_AF-A0A957ZIJ9-F1
#
_entry.id   AF-A0A957ZIJ9-F1
#
_cell.length_a   1.000
_cell.length_b   1.000
_cell.length_c   1.000
_cell.angle_alpha   90.00
_cell.angle_beta   90.00
_cell.angle_gamma   90.00
#
_symmetry.space_group_name_H-M   'P 1'
#
loop_
_entity.id
_entity.type
_entity.pdbx_description
1 polymer ?
#
loop_
_entity_poly.entity_id
_entity_poly.type
_entity_poly.pdbx_seq_one_letter_code
_entity_poly.pdbx_strand_id
1 'polypeptide(L)' 'FAKYHRGTSKSVRTIRGTGLGLYVVKEIVEAHGGTITAHSEGVPGRGSVFTLQIPLRMHAEAPAAHLELVA' A
#
# COMPACT_ATOMS: atom_id res chain seq x y z
N PHE A 1 -2.36 -8.23 -7.61
CA PHE A 1 -0.93 -8.58 -7.50
C PHE A 1 -0.78 -9.99 -6.97
N ALA A 2 0.00 -10.84 -7.64
CA ALA A 2 0.18 -12.25 -7.25
C ALA A 2 1.50 -12.46 -6.50
N LYS A 3 1.49 -13.43 -5.56
CA LYS A 3 2.68 -13.82 -4.81
C LYS A 3 3.76 -14.35 -5.76
N TYR A 4 5.02 -13.96 -5.53
CA TYR A 4 6.19 -14.32 -6.33
C TYR A 4 6.19 -13.84 -7.79
N HIS A 5 5.23 -13.01 -8.20
CA HIS A 5 5.19 -12.48 -9.55
C HIS A 5 6.28 -11.41 -9.75
N ARG A 6 7.01 -11.50 -10.87
CA ARG A 6 8.07 -10.58 -11.24
C ARG A 6 7.93 -10.18 -12.70
N GLY A 7 8.25 -8.91 -12.99
CA GLY A 7 8.31 -8.42 -14.36
C GLY A 7 9.34 -9.20 -15.19
N THR A 8 9.06 -9.37 -16.48
CA THR A 8 9.84 -10.20 -17.40
C THR A 8 10.95 -9.43 -18.15
N SER A 9 11.04 -8.11 -17.97
CA SER A 9 12.04 -7.30 -18.65
C SER A 9 13.47 -7.72 -18.27
N LYS A 10 14.42 -7.55 -19.20
CA LYS A 10 15.84 -7.88 -18.98
C LYS A 10 16.40 -7.20 -17.72
N SER A 11 16.03 -5.93 -17.50
CA SER A 11 16.46 -5.12 -16.36
C SER A 11 15.92 -5.63 -15.03
N VAL A 12 14.70 -6.21 -15.01
CA VAL A 12 14.11 -6.77 -13.79
C VAL A 12 14.70 -8.14 -13.45
N ARG A 13 15.05 -8.94 -14.47
CA ARG A 13 15.66 -10.27 -14.26
C ARG A 13 17.06 -10.20 -13.61
N THR A 14 17.82 -9.14 -13.86
CA THR A 14 19.16 -8.95 -13.27
C THR A 14 19.12 -8.48 -11.82
N ILE A 15 18.02 -7.85 -11.39
CA ILE A 15 17.84 -7.43 -10.00
C ILE A 15 17.41 -8.64 -9.16
N ARG A 16 18.04 -8.86 -8.01
CA ARG A 16 17.61 -9.90 -7.06
C ARG A 16 16.35 -9.47 -6.31
N GLY A 17 15.41 -10.40 -6.13
CA GLY A 17 14.18 -10.16 -5.39
C GLY A 17 13.18 -11.31 -5.52
N THR A 18 12.30 -11.46 -4.54
CA THR A 18 11.35 -12.59 -4.44
C THR A 18 10.03 -12.34 -5.18
N GLY A 19 9.74 -11.11 -5.58
CA GLY A 19 8.43 -10.75 -6.15
C GLY A 19 7.30 -10.63 -5.12
N LEU A 20 7.64 -10.48 -3.82
CA LEU A 20 6.64 -10.38 -2.76
C LEU A 20 6.17 -8.94 -2.45
N GLY A 21 6.92 -7.91 -2.86
CA GLY A 21 6.66 -6.53 -2.44
C GLY A 21 5.24 -6.06 -2.70
N LEU A 22 4.79 -6.06 -3.97
CA LEU A 22 3.44 -5.62 -4.33
C LEU A 22 2.33 -6.56 -3.82
N TYR A 23 2.65 -7.83 -3.58
CA TYR A 23 1.73 -8.74 -2.91
C TYR A 23 1.50 -8.30 -1.46
N VAL A 24 2.58 -8.06 -0.69
CA VAL A 24 2.47 -7.58 0.70
C VAL A 24 1.76 -6.22 0.77
N VAL A 25 2.06 -5.30 -0.14
CA VAL A 25 1.35 -4.01 -0.21
C VAL A 25 -0.15 -4.22 -0.40
N LYS A 26 -0.56 -5.13 -1.31
CA LYS A 26 -1.97 -5.45 -1.54
C LYS A 26 -2.64 -5.94 -0.25
N GLU A 27 -2.04 -6.91 0.44
CA GLU A 27 -2.57 -7.46 1.68
C GLU A 27 -2.72 -6.38 2.77
N ILE A 28 -1.73 -5.49 2.90
CA ILE A 28 -1.80 -4.36 3.85
C ILE A 28 -2.95 -3.43 3.49
N VAL A 29 -3.07 -3.02 2.23
CA VAL A 29 -4.11 -2.09 1.79
C VAL A 29 -5.50 -2.68 1.99
N GLU A 30 -5.70 -3.95 1.62
CA GLU A 30 -6.97 -4.66 1.80
C GLU A 30 -7.31 -4.85 3.28
N ALA A 31 -6.32 -5.13 4.15
CA ALA A 31 -6.52 -5.20 5.60
C ALA A 31 -6.97 -3.86 6.21
N HIS A 32 -6.61 -2.73 5.58
CA HIS A 32 -7.09 -1.40 5.96
C HIS A 32 -8.45 -1.04 5.33
N GLY A 33 -9.09 -1.98 4.61
CA GLY A 33 -10.35 -1.75 3.88
C GLY A 33 -10.16 -0.88 2.64
N GLY A 34 -8.94 -0.74 2.15
CA GLY A 34 -8.59 0.05 0.98
C GLY A 34 -8.53 -0.76 -0.31
N THR A 35 -8.17 -0.07 -1.39
CA THR A 35 -7.94 -0.65 -2.71
C THR A 35 -6.61 -0.17 -3.28
N ILE A 36 -6.03 -0.98 -4.19
CA ILE A 36 -4.81 -0.65 -4.91
C ILE A 36 -4.99 -0.91 -6.41
N THR A 37 -4.56 0.04 -7.24
CA THR A 37 -4.53 -0.07 -8.70
C THR A 37 -3.16 0.29 -9.25
N ALA A 38 -2.87 -0.17 -10.47
CA ALA A 38 -1.66 0.18 -11.20
C ALA A 38 -2.02 0.58 -12.62
N HIS A 39 -1.40 1.65 -13.11
CA HIS A 39 -1.56 2.15 -14.47
C HIS A 39 -0.19 2.42 -15.11
N SER A 40 -0.06 2.03 -16.38
CA SER A 40 1.08 2.36 -17.21
C SER A 40 0.65 2.40 -18.66
N GLU A 41 1.26 3.30 -19.44
CA GLU A 41 1.10 3.35 -20.90
C GLU A 41 1.78 2.16 -21.60
N GLY A 42 2.59 1.37 -20.88
CA GLY A 42 3.36 0.26 -21.46
C GLY A 42 4.58 0.69 -22.29
N VAL A 43 4.88 1.99 -22.31
CA VAL A 43 6.01 2.57 -23.06
C VAL A 43 7.27 2.62 -22.19
N PRO A 44 8.41 2.04 -22.65
CA PRO A 44 9.67 2.12 -21.92
C PRO A 44 10.07 3.56 -21.57
N GLY A 45 10.51 3.79 -20.33
CA GLY A 45 10.94 5.11 -19.86
C GLY A 45 9.83 6.05 -19.39
N ARG A 46 8.54 5.70 -19.58
CA ARG A 46 7.39 6.51 -19.10
C ARG A 46 6.96 6.19 -17.66
N GLY A 47 7.45 5.09 -17.10
CA GLY A 47 7.16 4.68 -15.73
C GLY A 47 5.76 4.07 -15.55
N SER A 48 5.29 4.06 -14.30
CA SER A 48 4.00 3.51 -13.90
C SER A 48 3.51 4.23 -12.66
N VAL A 49 2.19 4.38 -12.52
CA VAL A 49 1.54 4.97 -11.34
C VAL A 49 0.84 3.86 -10.57
N PHE A 50 1.11 3.78 -9.27
CA PHE A 50 0.42 2.89 -8.35
C PHE A 50 -0.42 3.74 -7.41
N THR A 51 -1.73 3.53 -7.40
CA THR A 51 -2.67 4.35 -6.63
C THR A 51 -3.26 3.50 -5.51
N LEU A 52 -3.16 3.99 -4.29
CA LEU A 52 -3.73 3.38 -3.09
C LEU A 52 -4.86 4.29 -2.60
N GLN A 53 -6.01 3.72 -2.27
CA GLN A 53 -7.11 4.42 -1.63
C GLN A 53 -7.43 3.72 -0.32
N ILE A 54 -7.38 4.44 0.80
CA ILE A 54 -7.64 3.89 2.14
C ILE A 54 -8.73 4.73 2.81
N PRO A 55 -9.77 4.12 3.38
CA PRO A 55 -10.78 4.84 4.15
C PRO A 55 -10.15 5.57 5.35
N LEU A 56 -10.44 6.85 5.49
CA LEU A 56 -10.06 7.58 6.70
C LEU A 56 -10.98 7.16 7.84
N ARG A 57 -10.40 6.61 8.91
CA ARG A 57 -11.11 6.48 10.18
C ARG A 57 -10.88 7.77 10.95
N MET A 58 -11.94 8.55 11.15
CA MET A 58 -11.90 9.61 12.14
C MET A 58 -11.70 8.95 13.50
N HIS A 59 -10.55 9.19 14.12
CA HIS A 59 -10.41 8.90 15.53
C HIS A 59 -11.35 9.87 16.24
N ALA A 60 -12.44 9.37 16.84
CA ALA A 60 -13.18 10.18 17.79
C ALA A 60 -12.17 10.59 18.86
N GLU A 61 -11.98 11.90 19.03
CA GLU A 61 -11.17 12.46 20.09
C GLU A 61 -11.70 11.86 21.40
N ALA A 62 -10.88 11.04 22.06
CA ALA A 62 -11.25 10.53 23.38
C ALA A 62 -11.50 11.77 24.24
N PRO A 63 -12.67 11.93 24.88
CA PRO A 63 -12.92 13.07 25.73
C PRO A 63 -11.78 13.14 26.74
N ALA A 64 -11.08 14.28 26.76
CA ALA A 64 -9.99 14.54 27.67
C ALA A 64 -10.45 14.13 29.07
N ALA A 65 -9.87 13.05 29.60
CA ALA A 65 -10.27 12.52 30.88
C ALA A 65 -10.07 13.62 31.93
N HIS A 66 -11.21 14.05 32.45
CA HIS A 66 -11.45 14.91 33.58
C HIS A 66 -10.46 14.64 34.73
N LEU A 67 -9.57 15.59 35.02
CA LEU A 67 -8.90 15.67 36.32
C LEU A 67 -9.86 16.38 37.29
N GLU A 68 -10.78 15.62 37.87
CA GLU A 68 -11.46 15.98 39.12
C GLU A 68 -11.06 14.95 40.17
N LEU A 69 -10.11 15.33 41.04
CA LEU A 69 -10.00 14.94 42.46
C LEU A 69 -8.81 15.70 43.06
N VAL A 70 -8.83 16.34 44.23
CA VAL A 70 -9.74 16.30 45.39
C VAL A 70 -9.73 17.71 46.02
N ALA A 71 -10.84 18.07 46.67
CA ALA A 71 -10.98 19.14 47.65
C ALA A 71 -9.97 19.07 48.81
#